data_AF-A0A349YR46-F1
#
_entry.id   AF-A0A349YR46-F1
#
_cell.length_a   1.000
_cell.length_b   1.000
_cell.length_c   1.000
_cell.angle_alpha   90.00
_cell.angle_beta   90.00
_cell.angle_gamma   90.00
#
_symmetry.space_group_name_H-M   'P 1'
#
loop_
_entity.id
_entity.type
_entity.pdbx_description
1 polymer ?
#
loop_
_entity_poly.entity_id
_entity_poly.type
_entity_poly.pdbx_seq_one_letter_code
_entity_poly.pdbx_strand_id
1 'polypeptide(L)'
;MYNAKMKESFLNTIENENSYKAYERAFNLTEEIETFFGKDVCEMSVNDIMCLLDLKTGARKVTAIQTMSLLRTYVDWCLQNGKIVGENNFDKISYEKINQSRAIFEQYVKDEEEFDEMCKVVYKQTSDYIESIEKPKELIVRLAFLELNIEEIAILKKTDIDYENGI
;
A
#
# COMPACT_ATOMS: atom_id res chain seq x y z
N MET A 1 13.89 -14.32 4.34
CA MET A 1 12.79 -14.30 5.34
C MET A 1 13.30 -13.85 6.72
N TYR A 2 12.67 -12.82 7.31
CA TYR A 2 12.90 -12.45 8.72
C TYR A 2 12.49 -13.58 9.67
N ASN A 3 13.22 -13.81 10.77
CA ASN A 3 12.96 -14.88 11.75
C ASN A 3 12.78 -16.28 11.10
N ALA A 4 13.70 -16.64 10.19
CA ALA A 4 13.61 -17.82 9.34
C ALA A 4 13.27 -19.11 10.11
N LYS A 5 13.88 -19.37 11.28
CA LYS A 5 13.62 -20.58 12.06
C LYS A 5 12.15 -20.76 12.46
N MET A 6 11.47 -19.68 12.84
CA MET A 6 10.06 -19.71 13.24
C MET A 6 9.17 -19.99 12.02
N LYS A 7 9.42 -19.28 10.92
CA LYS A 7 8.66 -19.44 9.68
C LYS A 7 8.88 -20.79 9.02
N GLU A 8 10.10 -21.30 9.01
CA GLU A 8 10.40 -22.67 8.57
C GLU A 8 9.65 -23.70 9.41
N SER A 9 9.57 -23.50 10.73
CA SER A 9 8.78 -24.40 11.61
C SER A 9 7.30 -24.43 11.23
N PHE A 10 6.73 -23.27 10.88
CA PHE A 10 5.36 -23.18 10.37
C PHE A 10 5.21 -23.80 8.98
N LEU A 11 6.10 -23.47 8.04
CA LEU A 11 6.09 -23.99 6.67
C LEU A 11 6.17 -25.53 6.65
N ASN A 12 6.94 -26.13 7.57
CA ASN A 12 7.04 -27.59 7.72
C ASN A 12 5.73 -28.26 8.16
N THR A 13 4.74 -27.51 8.65
CA THR A 13 3.40 -28.04 8.96
C THR A 13 2.47 -28.08 7.74
N ILE A 14 2.91 -27.53 6.60
CA ILE A 14 2.09 -27.40 5.40
C ILE A 14 2.43 -28.52 4.42
N GLU A 15 1.49 -29.46 4.24
CA GLU A 15 1.67 -30.58 3.32
C GLU A 15 1.48 -30.20 1.85
N ASN A 16 0.62 -29.22 1.57
CA ASN A 16 0.29 -28.81 0.22
C ASN A 16 1.36 -27.87 -0.37
N GLU A 17 2.04 -28.31 -1.44
CA GLU A 17 3.14 -27.57 -2.08
C GLU A 17 2.72 -26.18 -2.57
N ASN A 18 1.51 -26.02 -3.11
CA ASN A 18 1.03 -24.73 -3.58
C ASN A 18 0.81 -23.75 -2.43
N SER A 19 0.28 -24.26 -1.31
CA SER A 19 0.09 -23.49 -0.08
C SER A 19 1.45 -23.11 0.50
N TYR A 20 2.40 -24.04 0.58
CA TYR A 20 3.78 -23.79 1.01
C TYR A 20 4.39 -22.61 0.23
N LYS A 21 4.35 -22.67 -1.11
CA LYS A 21 4.86 -21.61 -1.99
C LYS A 21 4.11 -20.29 -1.83
N ALA A 22 2.83 -20.31 -1.46
CA ALA A 22 2.08 -19.09 -1.18
C ALA A 22 2.57 -18.41 0.10
N TYR A 23 2.77 -19.17 1.18
CA TYR A 23 3.31 -18.64 2.44
C TYR A 23 4.75 -18.17 2.31
N GLU A 24 5.60 -18.94 1.63
CA GLU A 24 6.99 -18.54 1.38
C GLU A 24 7.06 -17.19 0.64
N ARG A 25 6.22 -17.00 -0.40
CA ARG A 25 6.12 -15.71 -1.09
C ARG A 25 5.61 -14.60 -0.17
N ALA A 26 4.61 -14.87 0.67
CA ALA A 26 4.10 -13.89 1.63
C ALA A 26 5.20 -13.47 2.63
N PHE A 27 5.99 -14.40 3.14
CA PHE A 27 7.07 -14.09 4.08
C PHE A 27 8.25 -13.35 3.45
N ASN A 28 8.56 -13.64 2.18
CA ASN A 28 9.57 -12.88 1.45
C ASN A 28 9.09 -11.46 1.16
N LEU A 29 7.79 -11.27 0.91
CA LEU A 29 7.20 -9.96 0.67
C LEU A 29 7.27 -9.05 1.91
N THR A 30 7.15 -9.62 3.11
CA THR A 30 7.15 -8.86 4.38
C THR A 30 8.53 -8.61 4.97
N GLU A 31 9.57 -9.32 4.49
CA GLU A 31 10.90 -9.36 5.11
C GLU A 31 11.53 -7.98 5.30
N GLU A 32 11.43 -7.10 4.29
CA GLU A 32 12.00 -5.76 4.36
C GLU A 32 11.38 -4.93 5.49
N ILE A 33 10.06 -5.01 5.66
CA ILE A 33 9.31 -4.27 6.68
C ILE A 33 9.55 -4.87 8.08
N GLU A 34 9.58 -6.20 8.18
CA GLU A 34 9.94 -6.89 9.42
C GLU A 34 11.35 -6.53 9.89
N THR A 35 12.30 -6.44 8.94
CA THR A 35 13.67 -6.02 9.21
C THR A 35 13.73 -4.55 9.67
N PHE A 36 12.97 -3.67 9.02
CA PHE A 36 12.88 -2.26 9.38
C PHE A 36 12.35 -2.06 10.81
N PHE A 37 11.27 -2.77 11.18
CA PHE A 37 10.70 -2.69 12.53
C PHE A 37 11.45 -3.53 13.57
N GLY A 38 12.29 -4.47 13.15
CA GLY A 38 12.95 -5.43 14.04
C GLY A 38 11.96 -6.36 14.75
N LYS A 39 10.85 -6.70 14.08
CA LYS A 39 9.77 -7.53 14.64
C LYS A 39 9.27 -8.51 13.58
N ASP A 40 8.92 -9.72 14.01
CA ASP A 40 8.22 -10.65 13.14
C ASP A 40 6.77 -10.16 12.92
N VAL A 41 6.14 -10.51 11.78
CA VAL A 41 4.73 -10.17 11.52
C VAL A 41 3.81 -10.56 12.70
N CYS A 42 4.09 -11.67 13.38
CA CYS A 42 3.26 -12.09 14.51
C CYS A 42 3.41 -11.22 15.78
N GLU A 43 4.44 -10.37 15.86
CA GLU A 43 4.70 -9.45 16.98
C GLU A 43 4.30 -7.99 16.64
N MET A 44 3.82 -7.75 15.42
CA MET A 44 3.47 -6.41 14.95
C MET A 44 2.20 -5.88 15.60
N SER A 45 2.19 -4.58 15.90
CA SER A 45 0.98 -3.86 16.30
C SER A 45 0.04 -3.66 15.11
N VAL A 46 -1.20 -3.24 15.37
CA VAL A 46 -2.16 -2.91 14.30
C VAL A 46 -1.59 -1.87 13.33
N ASN A 47 -0.90 -0.84 13.84
CA ASN A 47 -0.31 0.21 12.99
C ASN A 47 0.86 -0.33 12.15
N ASP A 48 1.70 -1.19 12.73
CA ASP A 48 2.81 -1.83 12.02
C ASP A 48 2.28 -2.70 10.85
N ILE A 49 1.21 -3.47 11.10
CA ILE A 49 0.56 -4.29 10.07
C ILE A 49 -0.08 -3.40 8.99
N MET A 50 -0.76 -2.32 9.36
CA MET A 50 -1.34 -1.39 8.39
C MET A 50 -0.28 -0.80 7.45
N CYS A 51 0.88 -0.40 8.01
CA CYS A 51 2.03 0.08 7.24
C CYS A 51 2.58 -1.00 6.29
N LEU A 52 2.75 -2.23 6.79
CA LEU A 52 3.17 -3.37 5.97
C LEU A 52 2.21 -3.62 4.80
N LEU A 53 0.90 -3.59 5.06
CA LEU A 53 -0.11 -3.86 4.04
C LEU A 53 -0.14 -2.76 2.98
N ASP A 54 -0.08 -1.49 3.38
CA ASP A 54 0.00 -0.34 2.48
C ASP A 54 1.21 -0.45 1.53
N LEU A 55 2.40 -0.70 2.10
CA LEU A 55 3.64 -0.67 1.32
C LEU A 55 3.89 -1.91 0.45
N LYS A 56 3.37 -3.09 0.82
CA LYS A 56 3.79 -4.35 0.20
C LYS A 56 2.69 -5.14 -0.49
N THR A 57 1.40 -4.85 -0.27
CA THR A 57 0.34 -5.66 -0.90
C THR A 57 -0.05 -5.24 -2.32
N GLY A 58 0.52 -4.15 -2.82
CA GLY A 58 0.28 -3.66 -4.18
C GLY A 58 -1.14 -3.12 -4.38
N ALA A 59 -1.43 -2.60 -5.57
CA ALA A 59 -2.74 -2.02 -5.93
C ALA A 59 -3.91 -3.03 -5.94
N ARG A 60 -3.62 -4.33 -6.08
CA ARG A 60 -4.65 -5.33 -6.36
C ARG A 60 -5.27 -5.81 -5.05
N LYS A 61 -6.51 -5.37 -4.80
CA LYS A 61 -7.35 -5.80 -3.67
C LYS A 61 -7.32 -7.30 -3.38
N VAL A 62 -7.44 -8.13 -4.41
CA VAL A 62 -7.45 -9.59 -4.24
C VAL A 62 -6.12 -10.10 -3.66
N THR A 63 -4.99 -9.58 -4.13
CA THR A 63 -3.66 -9.96 -3.66
C THR A 63 -3.46 -9.56 -2.21
N ALA A 64 -3.87 -8.34 -1.85
CA ALA A 64 -3.79 -7.85 -0.48
C ALA A 64 -4.63 -8.67 0.50
N ILE A 65 -5.87 -8.99 0.14
CA ILE A 65 -6.75 -9.85 0.95
C ILE A 65 -6.13 -11.25 1.13
N GLN A 66 -5.57 -11.83 0.06
CA GLN A 66 -4.92 -13.14 0.11
C GLN A 66 -3.69 -13.13 1.03
N THR A 67 -2.79 -12.15 0.85
CA THR A 67 -1.61 -11.99 1.71
C THR A 67 -2.03 -11.81 3.17
N MET A 68 -3.02 -10.94 3.44
CA MET A 68 -3.54 -10.72 4.77
C MET A 68 -4.12 -12.00 5.40
N SER A 69 -4.83 -12.81 4.63
CA SER A 69 -5.38 -14.10 5.09
C SER A 69 -4.30 -15.11 5.44
N LEU A 70 -3.25 -15.21 4.62
CA LEU A 70 -2.08 -16.05 4.89
C LEU A 70 -1.37 -15.60 6.18
N LEU A 71 -1.05 -14.31 6.29
CA LEU A 71 -0.38 -13.77 7.47
C LEU A 71 -1.22 -13.95 8.73
N ARG A 72 -2.54 -13.72 8.66
CA ARG A 72 -3.46 -14.00 9.78
C ARG A 72 -3.35 -15.46 10.24
N THR A 73 -3.39 -16.42 9.31
CA THR A 73 -3.28 -17.85 9.63
C THR A 73 -1.95 -18.21 10.28
N TYR A 74 -0.86 -17.58 9.83
CA TYR A 74 0.45 -17.75 10.46
C TYR A 74 0.47 -17.20 11.90
N VAL A 75 -0.11 -16.02 12.15
CA VAL A 75 -0.21 -15.46 13.51
C VAL A 75 -1.06 -16.35 14.42
N ASP A 76 -2.18 -16.91 13.91
CA ASP A 76 -2.99 -17.88 14.66
C ASP A 76 -2.19 -19.11 15.04
N TRP A 77 -1.39 -19.65 14.12
CA TRP A 77 -0.50 -20.77 14.41
C TRP A 77 0.53 -20.41 15.49
N CYS A 78 1.13 -19.21 15.43
CA CYS A 78 2.07 -18.73 16.44
C CYS A 78 1.43 -18.65 17.83
N LEU A 79 0.18 -18.18 17.93
CA LEU A 79 -0.58 -18.15 19.18
C LEU A 79 -0.88 -19.56 19.70
N GLN A 80 -1.40 -20.44 18.83
CA GLN A 80 -1.77 -21.82 19.19
C GLN A 80 -0.57 -22.66 19.66
N ASN A 81 0.61 -22.40 19.12
CA ASN A 81 1.85 -23.10 19.46
C ASN A 81 2.67 -22.38 20.55
N GLY A 82 2.10 -21.36 21.20
CA GLY A 82 2.74 -20.61 22.29
C GLY A 82 4.03 -19.90 21.89
N LYS A 83 4.18 -19.53 20.60
CA LYS A 83 5.33 -18.76 20.10
C LYS A 83 5.26 -17.30 20.53
N ILE A 84 4.04 -16.79 20.68
CA ILE A 84 3.72 -15.45 21.17
C ILE A 84 2.55 -15.54 22.15
N VAL A 85 2.31 -14.46 22.91
CA VAL A 85 1.17 -14.31 23.82
C VAL A 85 0.36 -13.10 23.39
N GLY A 86 -0.96 -13.21 23.42
CA GLY A 86 -1.86 -12.12 23.09
C GLY A 86 -3.01 -12.57 22.21
N GLU A 87 -3.33 -11.75 21.22
CA GLU A 87 -4.41 -11.96 20.25
C GLU A 87 -3.92 -11.65 18.83
N ASN A 88 -4.65 -12.12 17.83
CA ASN A 88 -4.29 -11.90 16.45
C ASN A 88 -4.66 -10.47 16.01
N ASN A 89 -3.66 -9.59 15.89
CA ASN A 89 -3.90 -8.20 15.51
C ASN A 89 -4.46 -8.04 14.08
N PHE A 90 -4.35 -9.06 13.21
CA PHE A 90 -5.01 -9.04 11.89
C PHE A 90 -6.53 -9.07 11.99
N ASP A 91 -7.13 -9.55 13.09
CA ASP A 91 -8.59 -9.59 13.28
C ASP A 91 -9.18 -8.20 13.54
N LYS A 92 -8.35 -7.25 13.98
CA LYS A 92 -8.73 -5.87 14.24
C LYS A 92 -8.68 -5.00 12.97
N ILE A 93 -8.15 -5.54 11.88
CA ILE A 93 -7.95 -4.84 10.62
C ILE A 93 -9.08 -5.24 9.66
N SER A 94 -9.75 -4.24 9.13
CA SER A 94 -10.65 -4.40 7.99
C SER A 94 -9.93 -3.91 6.75
N TYR A 95 -10.02 -4.70 5.68
CA TYR A 95 -9.35 -4.41 4.41
C TYR A 95 -9.74 -3.03 3.88
N GLU A 96 -10.99 -2.62 4.08
CA GLU A 96 -11.55 -1.33 3.66
C GLU A 96 -10.81 -0.12 4.24
N LYS A 97 -10.04 -0.31 5.32
CA LYS A 97 -9.24 0.74 5.96
C LYS A 97 -7.82 0.83 5.42
N ILE A 98 -7.36 -0.14 4.63
CA ILE A 98 -6.01 -0.14 4.06
C ILE A 98 -5.98 0.89 2.95
N ASN A 99 -5.18 1.95 3.13
CA ASN A 99 -4.95 2.89 2.06
C ASN A 99 -4.11 2.19 0.98
N GLN A 100 -4.62 2.11 -0.24
CA GLN A 100 -3.90 1.56 -1.39
C GLN A 100 -3.57 2.62 -2.43
N SER A 101 -3.87 3.90 -2.14
CA SER A 101 -3.66 4.99 -3.09
C SER A 101 -2.23 4.97 -3.62
N ARG A 102 -1.25 4.80 -2.74
CA ARG A 102 0.17 4.76 -3.08
C ARG A 102 0.55 3.60 -3.98
N ALA A 103 0.12 2.39 -3.63
CA ALA A 103 0.42 1.20 -4.43
C ALA A 103 -0.31 1.19 -5.79
N ILE A 104 -1.49 1.81 -5.87
CA ILE A 104 -2.23 2.08 -7.11
C ILE A 104 -1.46 3.09 -7.95
N PHE A 105 -1.03 4.18 -7.34
CA PHE A 105 -0.34 5.28 -7.98
C PHE A 105 0.94 4.84 -8.69
N GLU A 106 1.79 4.06 -8.01
CA GLU A 106 3.01 3.45 -8.57
C GLU A 106 2.76 2.53 -9.78
N GLN A 107 1.52 2.08 -10.02
CA GLN A 107 1.16 1.26 -11.19
C GLN A 107 0.68 2.08 -12.39
N TYR A 108 0.12 3.26 -12.16
CA TYR A 108 -0.42 4.11 -13.22
C TYR A 108 0.59 5.12 -13.73
N VAL A 109 1.51 5.53 -12.86
CA VAL A 109 2.56 6.49 -13.18
C VAL A 109 3.86 6.03 -12.55
N LYS A 110 4.91 5.85 -13.36
CA LYS A 110 6.24 5.46 -12.87
C LYS A 110 6.94 6.57 -12.12
N ASP A 111 6.82 7.80 -12.61
CA ASP A 111 7.52 8.97 -12.11
C ASP A 111 6.78 10.26 -12.49
N GLU A 112 7.24 11.38 -11.94
CA GLU A 112 6.67 12.71 -12.19
C GLU A 112 6.73 13.09 -13.67
N GLU A 113 7.74 12.64 -14.43
CA GLU A 113 7.89 12.94 -15.86
C GLU A 113 6.79 12.28 -16.69
N GLU A 114 6.52 10.98 -16.48
CA GLU A 114 5.45 10.25 -17.16
C GLU A 114 4.07 10.86 -16.84
N PHE A 115 3.85 11.29 -15.58
CA PHE A 115 2.61 11.98 -15.20
C PHE A 115 2.43 13.29 -15.95
N ASP A 116 3.52 14.04 -16.08
CA ASP A 116 3.51 15.35 -16.72
C ASP A 116 3.22 15.23 -18.23
N GLU A 117 3.75 14.17 -18.87
CA GLU A 117 3.39 13.81 -20.25
C GLU A 117 1.91 13.44 -20.39
N MET A 118 1.36 12.65 -19.46
CA MET A 118 -0.07 12.30 -19.46
C MET A 118 -0.95 13.55 -19.33
N CYS A 119 -0.63 14.48 -18.42
CA CYS A 119 -1.36 15.73 -18.26
C CYS A 119 -1.31 16.58 -19.54
N LYS A 120 -0.15 16.69 -20.19
CA LYS A 120 0.00 17.41 -21.47
C LYS A 120 -0.85 16.83 -22.59
N VAL A 121 -1.08 15.52 -22.60
CA VAL A 121 -1.96 14.86 -23.58
C VAL A 121 -3.44 15.10 -23.26
N VAL A 122 -3.85 14.92 -22.01
CA VAL A 122 -5.26 15.05 -21.57
C VAL A 122 -5.75 16.49 -21.65
N TYR A 123 -4.94 17.44 -21.16
CA TYR A 123 -5.27 18.86 -21.10
C TYR A 123 -4.68 19.66 -22.27
N LYS A 124 -4.35 18.97 -23.37
CA LYS A 124 -3.84 19.59 -24.59
C LYS A 124 -4.80 20.67 -25.08
N GLN A 125 -4.26 21.83 -25.46
CA GLN A 125 -5.04 22.89 -26.09
C GLN A 125 -5.52 22.43 -27.48
N THR A 126 -6.79 22.07 -27.57
CA THR A 126 -7.52 21.75 -28.80
C THR A 126 -8.55 22.84 -29.10
N SER A 127 -9.30 22.71 -30.22
CA SER A 127 -10.35 23.67 -30.57
C SER A 127 -11.44 23.81 -29.50
N ASP A 128 -11.63 22.79 -28.67
CA ASP A 128 -12.68 22.72 -27.66
C ASP A 128 -12.16 23.06 -26.26
N TYR A 129 -10.91 23.49 -26.15
CA TYR A 129 -10.26 23.81 -24.87
C TYR A 129 -10.84 25.09 -24.26
N ILE A 130 -11.35 24.99 -23.04
CA ILE A 130 -11.86 26.12 -22.26
C ILE A 130 -10.93 26.34 -21.05
N GLU A 131 -10.07 27.35 -21.13
CA GLU A 131 -9.01 27.60 -20.12
C GLU A 131 -9.54 27.70 -18.70
N SER A 132 -10.67 28.39 -18.49
CA SER A 132 -11.27 28.58 -17.17
C SER A 132 -11.88 27.30 -16.57
N ILE A 133 -11.98 26.22 -17.34
CA ILE A 133 -12.49 24.92 -16.93
C ILE A 133 -11.34 23.91 -16.84
N GLU A 134 -10.48 23.87 -17.85
CA GLU A 134 -9.44 22.84 -17.97
C GLU A 134 -8.25 23.10 -17.04
N LYS A 135 -7.81 24.36 -16.84
CA LYS A 135 -6.73 24.65 -15.88
C LYS A 135 -7.07 24.28 -14.44
N PRO A 136 -8.25 24.61 -13.89
CA PRO A 136 -8.63 24.16 -12.56
C PRO A 136 -8.72 22.64 -12.43
N LYS A 137 -9.18 21.93 -13.48
CA LYS A 137 -9.22 20.46 -13.48
C LYS A 137 -7.81 19.87 -13.46
N GLU A 138 -6.91 20.38 -14.30
CA GLU A 138 -5.51 19.94 -14.32
C GLU A 138 -4.85 20.17 -12.96
N LEU A 139 -5.05 21.34 -12.35
CA LEU A 139 -4.54 21.65 -11.02
C LEU A 139 -5.05 20.66 -9.95
N ILE A 140 -6.35 20.34 -9.93
CA ILE A 140 -6.90 19.37 -8.96
C ILE A 140 -6.26 17.99 -9.15
N VAL A 141 -6.05 17.55 -10.40
CA VAL A 141 -5.41 16.27 -10.69
C VAL A 141 -3.93 16.26 -10.25
N ARG A 142 -3.20 17.36 -10.47
CA ARG A 142 -1.82 17.53 -10.00
C ARG A 142 -1.72 17.53 -8.47
N LEU A 143 -2.63 18.22 -7.78
CA LEU A 143 -2.65 18.22 -6.31
C LEU A 143 -3.01 16.85 -5.74
N ALA A 144 -3.93 16.12 -6.37
CA ALA A 144 -4.23 14.73 -6.01
C ALA A 144 -3.03 13.79 -6.27
N PHE A 145 -2.22 14.08 -7.29
CA PHE A 145 -0.96 13.36 -7.56
C PHE A 145 0.07 13.58 -6.44
N LEU A 146 0.06 14.74 -5.80
CA LEU A 146 0.87 15.03 -4.61
C LEU A 146 0.28 14.44 -3.30
N GLU A 147 -0.69 13.54 -3.41
CA GLU A 147 -1.36 12.86 -2.29
C GLU A 147 -2.19 13.77 -1.37
N LEU A 148 -2.55 14.98 -1.82
CA LEU A 148 -3.50 15.81 -1.08
C LEU A 148 -4.92 15.24 -1.21
N ASN A 149 -5.64 15.19 -0.09
CA ASN A 149 -7.06 14.81 -0.08
C ASN A 149 -7.97 15.99 -0.47
N ILE A 150 -9.26 15.70 -0.69
CA ILE A 150 -10.23 16.70 -1.15
C ILE A 150 -10.39 17.83 -0.13
N GLU A 151 -10.36 17.52 1.17
CA GLU A 151 -10.46 18.50 2.24
C GLU A 151 -9.26 19.46 2.23
N GLU A 152 -8.04 18.94 2.04
CA GLU A 152 -6.81 19.72 1.91
C GLU A 152 -6.83 20.60 0.65
N ILE A 153 -7.25 20.03 -0.49
CA ILE A 153 -7.38 20.77 -1.74
C ILE A 153 -8.40 21.91 -1.60
N ALA A 154 -9.52 21.68 -0.91
CA ALA A 154 -10.59 22.67 -0.76
C ALA A 154 -10.19 23.90 0.07
N ILE A 155 -9.18 23.78 0.94
CA ILE A 155 -8.71 24.87 1.80
C ILE A 155 -7.44 25.58 1.29
N LEU A 156 -6.85 25.10 0.19
CA LEU A 156 -5.68 25.74 -0.43
C LEU A 156 -5.99 27.17 -0.85
N LYS A 157 -5.13 28.10 -0.45
CA LYS A 157 -5.19 29.48 -0.90
C LYS A 157 -4.33 29.63 -2.16
N LYS A 158 -4.61 30.67 -2.94
CA LYS A 158 -3.78 31.04 -4.10
C LYS A 158 -2.31 31.29 -3.74
N THR A 159 -2.03 31.66 -2.49
CA THR A 159 -0.67 31.88 -1.99
C THR A 159 0.10 30.59 -1.73
N ASP A 160 -0.59 29.47 -1.67
CA ASP A 160 -0.03 28.17 -1.31
C ASP A 160 0.37 27.36 -2.56
N ILE A 161 0.16 27.93 -3.77
CA ILE A 161 0.39 27.30 -5.07
C ILE A 161 1.51 28.06 -5.80
N ASP A 162 2.55 27.33 -6.20
CA ASP A 162 3.63 27.78 -7.06
C ASP A 162 3.26 27.60 -8.54
N TYR A 163 2.62 28.64 -9.07
CA TYR A 163 2.21 28.69 -10.47
C TYR A 163 3.37 28.70 -11.47
N GLU A 164 4.60 29.03 -11.06
CA GLU A 164 5.76 29.04 -11.97
C GLU A 164 6.28 27.64 -12.22
N ASN A 165 6.21 26.77 -11.20
CA ASN A 165 6.67 25.38 -11.28
C ASN A 165 5.54 24.36 -11.48
N GLY A 166 4.27 24.79 -11.44
CA GLY A 166 3.13 23.92 -11.69
C GLY A 166 2.77 23.00 -10.52
N ILE A 167 3.10 23.44 -9.29
CA ILE A 167 2.90 22.72 -8.02
C ILE A 167 2.07 23.59 -7.09
#